data_AF-A0A7Y4ZEG8-F1
#
_entry.id   AF-A0A7Y4ZEG8-F1
#
_cell.length_a   1.000
_cell.length_b   1.000
_cell.length_c   1.000
_cell.angle_alpha   90.00
_cell.angle_beta   90.00
_cell.angle_gamma   90.00
#
_symmetry.space_group_name_H-M   'P 1'
#
loop_
_entity.id
_entity.type
_entity.pdbx_description
1 polymer ?
#
loop_
_entity_poly.entity_id
_entity_poly.type
_entity_poly.pdbx_seq_one_letter_code
_entity_poly.pdbx_strand_id
1 'polypeptide(L)'
;MTTRGDQIATAQGAAQVKALFGTIDTPEEALYLAQVSGYTVTCTDAPLAQYRTEGSGYRLVVQKRDGTCDDGITQVVLLVGSDGTLQELSSVRVRQPQPCSIGRRPQGLEPVARASSASSLGDFFAQAAHLEAASVHAFRYLHEELTELGAPEALLARVEQARRDEVRHARTTARLARRFGASVARARVRPRAPRSILEMALENATEGCVGETYGAVVASYQALTAEDAEVRAAMLRIAQDETAHAQLSWDLLAFYAERLTPEECAEVEAARVRALASLRHDLAVEPTLALRAAAGLPPAAVAQRLLDETHALLAA
;
A
#
# COMPACT_ATOMS: atom_id res chain seq x y z
N MET A 1 13.22 -1.36 36.05
CA MET A 1 13.85 -0.86 37.29
C MET A 1 13.32 -1.72 38.43
N THR A 2 14.18 -2.32 39.24
CA THR A 2 13.72 -3.14 40.38
C THR A 2 14.30 -2.63 41.68
N THR A 3 13.47 -2.71 42.72
CA THR A 3 13.82 -2.30 44.07
C THR A 3 13.79 -3.54 44.96
N ARG A 4 14.92 -3.83 45.63
CA ARG A 4 14.99 -4.84 46.69
C ARG A 4 15.68 -4.18 47.88
N GLY A 5 14.88 -3.80 48.89
CA GLY A 5 15.35 -2.94 49.98
C GLY A 5 15.84 -1.59 49.44
N ASP A 6 17.01 -1.14 49.89
CA ASP A 6 17.59 0.18 49.55
C ASP A 6 18.42 0.18 48.25
N GLN A 7 18.40 -0.91 47.47
CA GLN A 7 19.15 -1.02 46.23
C GLN A 7 18.25 -0.88 45.01
N ILE A 8 18.58 0.11 44.16
CA ILE A 8 17.97 0.31 42.84
C ILE A 8 18.92 -0.30 41.80
N ALA A 9 18.45 -1.34 41.10
CA ALA A 9 19.19 -1.94 39.99
C ALA A 9 18.43 -1.71 38.66
N THR A 10 19.19 -1.35 37.62
CA THR A 10 18.67 -1.22 36.26
C THR A 10 19.18 -2.41 35.45
N ALA A 11 18.29 -3.36 35.15
CA ALA A 11 18.62 -4.45 34.24
C ALA A 11 18.76 -3.88 32.81
N GLN A 12 19.94 -3.98 32.24
CA GLN A 12 20.23 -3.62 30.85
C GLN A 12 20.63 -4.87 30.08
N GLY A 13 19.80 -5.26 29.10
CA GLY A 13 20.03 -6.41 28.23
C GLY A 13 19.27 -7.69 28.62
N ALA A 14 19.05 -8.55 27.61
CA ALA A 14 18.19 -9.73 27.68
C ALA A 14 18.53 -10.71 28.82
N ALA A 15 19.83 -10.93 29.10
CA ALA A 15 20.26 -11.86 30.14
C ALA A 15 19.89 -11.39 31.56
N GLN A 16 19.97 -10.09 31.83
CA GLN A 16 19.61 -9.52 33.14
C GLN A 16 18.09 -9.47 33.33
N VAL A 17 17.34 -9.24 32.25
CA VAL A 17 15.87 -9.28 32.26
C VAL A 17 15.34 -10.70 32.44
N LYS A 18 15.94 -11.69 31.77
CA LYS A 18 15.61 -13.11 31.96
C LYS A 18 15.88 -13.57 33.40
N ALA A 19 17.01 -13.16 33.99
CA ALA A 19 17.31 -13.46 35.39
C ALA A 19 16.35 -12.76 36.38
N LEU A 20 15.75 -11.64 35.97
CA LEU A 20 14.83 -10.88 36.80
C LEU A 20 13.41 -11.45 36.79
N PHE A 21 12.90 -11.83 35.61
CA PHE A 21 11.55 -12.42 35.48
C PHE A 21 11.53 -13.90 35.88
N GLY A 22 12.63 -14.64 35.66
CA GLY A 22 12.67 -16.08 35.90
C GLY A 22 11.93 -16.83 34.80
N THR A 23 10.60 -16.95 34.94
CA THR A 23 9.69 -17.48 33.92
C THR A 23 8.97 -16.33 33.22
N ILE A 24 8.73 -16.47 31.91
CA ILE A 24 7.93 -15.53 31.14
C ILE A 24 6.49 -16.01 31.17
N ASP A 25 5.70 -15.41 32.05
CA ASP A 25 4.34 -15.86 32.35
C ASP A 25 3.30 -14.94 31.72
N THR A 26 3.69 -13.73 31.31
CA THR A 26 2.79 -12.73 30.72
C THR A 26 3.25 -12.28 29.32
N PRO A 27 2.31 -11.88 28.44
CA PRO A 27 2.63 -11.23 27.17
C PRO A 27 3.49 -9.97 27.32
N GLU A 28 3.27 -9.20 28.38
CA GLU A 28 4.01 -7.97 28.67
C GLU A 28 5.50 -8.25 28.96
N GLU A 29 5.80 -9.31 29.71
CA GLU A 29 7.17 -9.78 29.94
C GLU A 29 7.83 -10.25 28.65
N ALA A 30 7.09 -10.95 27.78
CA ALA A 30 7.58 -11.39 26.48
C ALA A 30 7.90 -10.20 25.56
N LEU A 31 7.03 -9.20 25.51
CA LEU A 31 7.23 -7.97 24.74
C LEU A 31 8.43 -7.17 25.27
N TYR A 32 8.55 -7.04 26.59
CA TYR A 32 9.68 -6.36 27.21
C TYR A 32 11.01 -7.09 26.94
N LEU A 33 11.01 -8.43 27.00
CA LEU A 33 12.18 -9.24 26.67
C LEU A 33 12.60 -9.07 25.21
N ALA A 34 11.65 -9.03 24.27
CA ALA A 34 11.94 -8.74 22.87
C ALA A 34 12.54 -7.33 22.68
N GLN A 35 12.00 -6.34 23.40
CA GLN A 35 12.47 -4.96 23.33
C GLN A 35 13.93 -4.80 23.79
N VAL A 36 14.28 -5.38 24.95
CA VAL A 36 15.67 -5.32 25.46
C VAL A 36 16.65 -6.18 24.65
N SER A 37 16.14 -7.05 23.79
CA SER A 37 16.92 -7.89 22.87
C SER A 37 17.18 -7.21 21.52
N GLY A 38 16.86 -5.92 21.40
CA GLY A 38 17.14 -5.11 20.21
C GLY A 38 16.02 -5.11 19.17
N TYR A 39 14.86 -5.68 19.48
CA TYR A 39 13.67 -5.59 18.64
C TYR A 39 12.85 -4.36 19.02
N THR A 40 12.23 -3.71 18.03
CA THR A 40 11.28 -2.62 18.24
C THR A 40 9.88 -3.21 18.36
N VAL A 41 9.23 -2.94 19.50
CA VAL A 41 7.83 -3.26 19.77
C VAL A 41 7.02 -1.99 19.54
N THR A 42 6.15 -1.97 18.54
CA THR A 42 5.33 -0.80 18.23
C THR A 42 4.05 -0.80 19.07
N CYS A 43 4.05 -0.12 20.20
CA CYS A 43 2.85 0.06 21.02
C CYS A 43 1.92 1.12 20.41
N THR A 44 1.06 0.76 19.46
CA THR A 44 -0.04 1.63 18.98
C THR A 44 -1.38 0.88 18.91
N ASP A 45 -2.44 1.63 19.26
CA ASP A 45 -3.87 1.40 19.56
C ASP A 45 -4.67 0.16 19.10
N ALA A 46 -4.04 -0.98 18.85
CA ALA A 46 -4.73 -2.27 18.74
C ALA A 46 -4.04 -3.29 19.65
N PRO A 47 -4.49 -3.47 20.91
CA PRO A 47 -3.86 -4.39 21.87
C PRO A 47 -3.92 -5.88 21.46
N LEU A 48 -4.53 -6.24 20.32
CA LEU A 48 -4.93 -7.61 19.98
C LEU A 48 -4.21 -8.24 18.78
N ALA A 49 -3.25 -7.57 18.14
CA ALA A 49 -2.59 -8.10 16.93
C ALA A 49 -1.09 -8.43 17.07
N GLN A 50 -0.47 -8.18 18.23
CA GLN A 50 0.99 -8.27 18.38
C GLN A 50 1.49 -9.59 18.92
N TYR A 51 0.65 -10.35 19.60
CA TYR A 51 1.01 -11.66 20.12
C TYR A 51 -0.10 -12.69 19.99
N ARG A 52 0.28 -13.95 19.90
CA ARG A 52 -0.60 -15.11 20.11
C ARG A 52 0.06 -16.05 21.11
N THR A 53 -0.72 -16.58 22.05
CA THR A 53 -0.25 -17.68 22.90
C THR A 53 -0.04 -18.91 22.03
N GLU A 54 1.13 -19.54 22.14
CA GLU A 54 1.48 -20.74 21.39
C GLU A 54 2.22 -21.71 22.31
N GLY A 55 1.54 -22.81 22.67
CA GLY A 55 2.05 -23.76 23.65
C GLY A 55 2.30 -23.10 25.01
N SER A 56 3.51 -23.26 25.54
CA SER A 56 3.96 -22.62 26.79
C SER A 56 4.62 -21.26 26.57
N GLY A 57 4.44 -20.62 25.42
CA GLY A 57 5.09 -19.37 25.08
C GLY A 57 4.21 -18.40 24.30
N TYR A 58 4.84 -17.35 23.78
CA TYR A 58 4.20 -16.25 23.09
C TYR A 58 4.83 -16.05 21.71
N ARG A 59 4.04 -16.19 20.65
CA ARG A 59 4.42 -15.75 19.32
C ARG A 59 4.20 -14.25 19.22
N LEU A 60 5.27 -13.49 19.04
CA LEU A 60 5.26 -12.05 18.89
C LEU A 60 5.54 -11.64 17.45
N VAL A 61 5.04 -10.47 17.07
CA VAL A 61 5.38 -9.82 15.81
C VAL A 61 6.07 -8.51 16.15
N VAL A 62 7.37 -8.44 15.87
CA VAL A 62 8.23 -7.32 16.22
C VAL A 62 8.96 -6.78 14.99
N GLN A 63 9.68 -5.68 15.15
CA GLN A 63 10.46 -5.06 14.08
C GLN A 63 11.94 -5.04 14.44
N LYS A 64 12.81 -5.10 13.44
CA LYS A 64 14.25 -4.87 13.57
C LYS A 64 14.66 -3.80 12.57
N ARG A 65 15.42 -2.82 13.04
CA ARG A 65 16.05 -1.81 12.18
C ARG A 65 17.47 -2.29 11.87
N ASP A 66 17.74 -2.52 10.60
CA ASP A 66 19.12 -2.61 10.11
C ASP A 66 19.61 -1.16 9.94
N GLY A 67 20.84 -0.85 10.38
CA GLY A 67 21.28 0.53 10.62
C GLY A 67 21.23 1.49 9.41
N THR A 68 21.27 2.79 9.74
CA THR A 68 21.12 4.00 8.89
C THR A 68 19.70 4.30 8.39
N CYS A 69 19.38 5.59 8.32
CA CYS A 69 18.02 6.15 8.29
C CYS A 69 17.18 5.84 7.03
N ASP A 70 17.75 5.11 6.06
CA ASP A 70 17.12 4.83 4.76
C ASP A 70 16.87 3.34 4.48
N ASP A 71 17.28 2.44 5.38
CA ASP A 71 17.08 1.00 5.18
C ASP A 71 15.76 0.51 5.78
N GLY A 72 14.96 -0.17 4.94
CA GLY A 72 13.62 -0.67 5.26
C GLY A 72 13.53 -1.46 6.57
N ILE A 73 12.32 -1.56 7.12
CA ILE A 73 12.08 -2.21 8.41
C ILE A 73 12.00 -3.71 8.20
N THR A 74 12.75 -4.50 8.96
CA THR A 74 12.59 -5.97 8.93
C THR A 74 11.52 -6.37 9.94
N GLN A 75 10.40 -6.90 9.48
CA GLN A 75 9.37 -7.48 10.36
C GLN A 75 9.79 -8.90 10.72
N VAL A 76 9.75 -9.21 12.01
CA VAL A 76 10.24 -10.48 12.58
C VAL A 76 9.12 -11.13 13.38
N VAL A 77 8.84 -12.40 13.11
CA VAL A 77 7.99 -13.23 13.96
C VAL A 77 8.88 -13.95 14.95
N LEU A 78 8.76 -13.60 16.22
CA LEU A 78 9.50 -14.22 17.32
C LEU A 78 8.61 -15.21 18.07
N LEU A 79 9.17 -16.33 18.49
CA LEU A 79 8.61 -17.17 19.54
C LEU A 79 9.40 -16.91 20.82
N VAL A 80 8.69 -16.53 21.87
CA VAL A 80 9.24 -16.35 23.22
C VAL A 80 8.78 -17.52 24.07
N GLY A 81 9.71 -18.40 24.45
CA GLY A 81 9.43 -19.50 25.38
C GLY A 81 9.23 -19.00 26.81
N SER A 82 8.50 -19.76 27.64
CA SER A 82 8.36 -19.49 29.08
C SER A 82 9.69 -19.50 29.83
N ASP A 83 10.72 -20.14 29.28
CA ASP A 83 12.10 -20.11 29.80
C ASP A 83 12.89 -18.86 29.34
N GLY A 84 12.25 -17.92 28.63
CA GLY A 84 12.87 -16.73 28.08
C GLY A 84 13.79 -16.99 26.89
N THR A 85 13.66 -18.15 26.22
CA THR A 85 14.29 -18.35 24.90
C THR A 85 13.59 -17.51 23.84
N LEU A 86 14.39 -16.87 22.97
CA LEU A 86 13.91 -16.11 21.83
C LEU A 86 14.29 -16.86 20.57
N GLN A 87 13.30 -17.28 19.80
CA GLN A 87 13.49 -17.92 18.51
C GLN A 87 12.88 -17.06 17.41
N GLU A 88 13.70 -16.65 16.45
CA GLU A 88 13.22 -16.05 15.22
C GLU A 88 12.62 -17.13 14.31
N LEU A 89 11.30 -17.09 14.11
CA LEU A 89 10.59 -18.03 13.27
C LEU A 89 10.58 -17.59 11.80
N SER A 90 10.51 -16.28 11.56
CA SER A 90 10.68 -15.68 10.24
C SER A 90 11.11 -14.22 10.35
N SER A 91 11.88 -13.76 9.36
CA SER A 91 12.15 -12.35 9.13
C SER A 91 11.90 -12.00 7.67
N VAL A 92 11.21 -10.89 7.46
CA VAL A 92 10.90 -10.36 6.13
C VAL A 92 11.26 -8.89 6.10
N ARG A 93 12.07 -8.49 5.13
CA ARG A 93 12.39 -7.08 4.91
C ARG A 93 11.17 -6.39 4.32
N VAL A 94 10.53 -5.54 5.12
CA VAL A 94 9.36 -4.75 4.73
C VAL A 94 9.86 -3.43 4.14
N ARG A 95 9.78 -3.31 2.82
CA ARG A 95 9.65 -2.00 2.19
C ARG A 95 8.22 -1.54 2.38
N GLN A 96 7.96 -0.23 2.39
CA GLN A 96 6.57 0.23 2.43
C GLN A 96 5.86 -0.28 1.17
N PRO A 97 4.78 -1.07 1.29
CA PRO A 97 3.89 -1.27 0.15
C PRO A 97 3.37 0.12 -0.17
N GLN A 98 3.75 0.68 -1.31
CA GLN A 98 3.00 1.83 -1.79
C GLN A 98 1.60 1.31 -2.10
N PRO A 99 0.55 2.13 -1.96
CA PRO A 99 -0.66 1.89 -2.72
C PRO A 99 -0.28 2.03 -4.20
N CYS A 100 0.32 0.97 -4.75
CA CYS A 100 0.89 0.94 -6.11
C CYS A 100 -0.20 1.06 -7.18
N SER A 101 -1.47 1.11 -6.78
CA SER A 101 -2.63 0.84 -7.60
C SER A 101 -3.88 1.58 -7.13
N ILE A 102 -3.72 2.76 -6.53
CA ILE A 102 -4.87 3.60 -6.15
C ILE A 102 -4.79 4.86 -7.00
N GLY A 103 -5.53 4.86 -8.11
CA GLY A 103 -5.73 5.98 -9.02
C GLY A 103 -4.57 6.30 -9.99
N ARG A 104 -4.91 6.80 -11.19
CA ARG A 104 -3.97 7.27 -12.22
C ARG A 104 -3.06 8.41 -11.74
N ARG A 105 -1.74 8.22 -11.83
CA ARG A 105 -0.78 9.27 -11.45
C ARG A 105 -0.52 10.23 -12.62
N PRO A 106 -0.71 11.55 -12.45
CA PRO A 106 -0.37 12.51 -13.49
C PRO A 106 1.15 12.70 -13.57
N GLN A 107 1.67 12.83 -14.78
CA GLN A 107 3.03 13.33 -14.99
C GLN A 107 3.25 14.67 -14.26
N GLY A 108 4.33 14.77 -13.49
CA GLY A 108 4.67 15.99 -12.73
C GLY A 108 4.07 16.07 -11.32
N LEU A 109 3.51 14.98 -10.79
CA LEU A 109 3.17 14.85 -9.38
C LEU A 109 4.42 15.07 -8.50
N GLU A 110 4.34 16.02 -7.56
CA GLU A 110 5.45 16.33 -6.67
C GLU A 110 5.58 15.27 -5.56
N PRO A 111 6.81 14.79 -5.27
CA PRO A 111 7.00 13.80 -4.23
C PRO A 111 6.68 14.41 -2.85
N VAL A 112 5.95 13.67 -2.04
CA VAL A 112 5.75 14.01 -0.62
C VAL A 112 6.94 13.48 0.18
N ALA A 113 7.52 14.31 1.04
CA ALA A 113 8.56 13.88 1.98
C ALA A 113 7.99 12.76 2.86
N ARG A 114 8.60 11.56 2.82
CA ARG A 114 8.18 10.42 3.62
C ARG A 114 8.50 10.67 5.09
N ALA A 115 7.50 10.54 5.97
CA ALA A 115 7.76 10.39 7.39
C ALA A 115 8.35 8.98 7.63
N SER A 116 9.51 8.92 8.29
CA SER A 116 10.30 7.71 8.51
C SER A 116 9.78 6.84 9.67
N SER A 117 8.49 6.49 9.67
CA SER A 117 7.91 5.57 10.66
C SER A 117 7.28 4.34 9.98
N ALA A 118 7.26 3.22 10.71
CA ALA A 118 6.59 2.00 10.30
C ALA A 118 5.18 2.32 9.79
N SER A 119 4.79 1.77 8.63
CA SER A 119 3.55 2.21 7.96
C SER A 119 2.34 1.90 8.84
N SER A 120 1.79 2.94 9.45
CA SER A 120 0.51 2.83 10.12
C SER A 120 -0.60 2.66 9.08
N LEU A 121 -1.74 2.15 9.53
CA LEU A 121 -2.95 2.09 8.72
C LEU A 121 -3.36 3.51 8.24
N GLY A 122 -3.11 4.53 9.06
CA GLY A 122 -3.29 5.93 8.71
C GLY A 122 -2.40 6.37 7.56
N ASP A 123 -1.11 6.04 7.59
CA ASP A 123 -0.16 6.42 6.53
C ASP A 123 -0.51 5.78 5.19
N PHE A 124 -1.00 4.54 5.20
CA PHE A 124 -1.49 3.86 3.99
C PHE A 124 -2.66 4.63 3.37
N PHE A 125 -3.69 4.94 4.16
CA PHE A 125 -4.83 5.69 3.65
C PHE A 125 -4.50 7.16 3.33
N ALA A 126 -3.49 7.74 3.99
CA ALA A 126 -3.01 9.08 3.64
C ALA A 126 -2.31 9.09 2.29
N GLN A 127 -1.50 8.07 1.99
CA GLN A 127 -0.91 7.88 0.67
C GLN A 127 -1.97 7.61 -0.39
N ALA A 128 -2.93 6.72 -0.11
CA ALA A 128 -4.08 6.48 -0.98
C ALA A 128 -4.78 7.80 -1.31
N ALA A 129 -5.19 8.56 -0.29
CA ALA A 129 -5.87 9.84 -0.46
C ALA A 129 -5.08 10.89 -1.23
N HIS A 130 -3.76 10.88 -1.08
CA HIS A 130 -2.88 11.73 -1.87
C HIS A 130 -2.89 11.36 -3.35
N LEU A 131 -2.82 10.05 -3.66
CA LEU A 131 -2.87 9.54 -5.03
C LEU A 131 -4.24 9.79 -5.68
N GLU A 132 -5.36 9.48 -5.00
CA GLU A 132 -6.71 9.80 -5.52
C GLU A 132 -6.84 11.31 -5.84
N ALA A 133 -6.32 12.16 -4.95
CA ALA A 133 -6.34 13.61 -5.17
C ALA A 133 -5.46 14.02 -6.36
N ALA A 134 -4.39 13.29 -6.65
CA ALA A 134 -3.59 13.47 -7.84
C ALA A 134 -4.33 13.00 -9.10
N SER A 135 -5.07 11.89 -9.04
CA SER A 135 -5.87 11.37 -10.16
C SER A 135 -6.94 12.34 -10.64
N VAL A 136 -7.49 13.17 -9.74
CA VAL A 136 -8.39 14.27 -10.13
C VAL A 136 -7.72 15.20 -11.16
N HIS A 137 -6.43 15.48 -10.99
CA HIS A 137 -5.67 16.28 -11.95
C HIS A 137 -5.40 15.49 -13.23
N ALA A 138 -5.08 14.19 -13.13
CA ALA A 138 -4.85 13.32 -14.27
C ALA A 138 -6.07 13.25 -15.20
N PHE A 139 -7.27 13.02 -14.67
CA PHE A 139 -8.49 12.97 -15.48
C PHE A 139 -8.90 14.33 -16.05
N ARG A 140 -8.65 15.44 -15.33
CA ARG A 140 -8.86 16.79 -15.88
C ARG A 140 -7.98 17.01 -17.12
N TYR A 141 -6.70 16.70 -16.98
CA TYR A 141 -5.71 16.82 -18.05
C TYR A 141 -6.01 15.93 -19.24
N LEU A 142 -6.43 14.69 -18.97
CA LEU A 142 -6.87 13.75 -19.99
C LEU A 142 -8.11 14.26 -20.73
N HIS A 143 -9.07 14.86 -20.03
CA HIS A 143 -10.25 15.44 -20.66
C HIS A 143 -9.88 16.59 -21.62
N GLU A 144 -8.98 17.48 -21.20
CA GLU A 144 -8.48 18.59 -22.02
C GLU A 144 -7.80 18.05 -23.30
N GLU A 145 -6.85 17.11 -23.15
CA GLU A 145 -6.14 16.53 -24.30
C GLU A 145 -7.08 15.78 -25.26
N LEU A 146 -8.00 14.97 -24.73
CA LEU A 146 -8.95 14.23 -25.58
C LEU A 146 -9.92 15.17 -26.30
N THR A 147 -10.25 16.32 -25.71
CA THR A 147 -11.05 17.34 -26.38
C THR A 147 -10.29 17.93 -27.56
N GLU A 148 -9.00 18.23 -27.39
CA GLU A 148 -8.13 18.72 -28.47
C GLU A 148 -7.95 17.69 -29.60
N LEU A 149 -7.94 16.40 -29.25
CA LEU A 149 -7.88 15.29 -30.21
C LEU A 149 -9.22 14.96 -30.90
N GLY A 150 -10.30 15.67 -30.56
CA GLY A 150 -11.62 15.42 -31.13
C GLY A 150 -12.20 14.06 -30.74
N ALA A 151 -11.94 13.60 -29.50
CA ALA A 151 -12.48 12.34 -29.01
C ALA A 151 -14.02 12.35 -28.94
N PRO A 152 -14.69 11.19 -29.09
CA PRO A 152 -16.14 11.10 -29.00
C PRO A 152 -16.69 11.64 -27.68
N GLU A 153 -17.84 12.33 -27.72
CA GLU A 153 -18.47 12.91 -26.52
C GLU A 153 -18.73 11.88 -25.41
N ALA A 154 -19.08 10.65 -25.78
CA ALA A 154 -19.27 9.56 -24.83
C ALA A 154 -17.99 9.20 -24.05
N LEU A 155 -16.81 9.33 -24.69
CA LEU A 155 -15.53 9.07 -24.05
C LEU A 155 -15.17 10.21 -23.09
N LEU A 156 -15.36 11.46 -23.52
CA LEU A 156 -15.16 12.65 -22.67
C LEU A 156 -16.06 12.63 -21.43
N ALA A 157 -17.33 12.24 -21.59
CA ALA A 157 -18.27 12.11 -20.48
C ALA A 157 -17.81 11.08 -19.43
N ARG A 158 -17.22 9.95 -19.86
CA ARG A 158 -16.67 8.94 -18.95
C ARG A 158 -15.42 9.42 -18.23
N VAL A 159 -14.55 10.18 -18.90
CA VAL A 159 -13.37 10.80 -18.26
C VAL A 159 -13.78 11.82 -17.20
N GLU A 160 -14.77 12.66 -17.48
CA GLU A 160 -15.31 13.61 -16.50
C GLU A 160 -16.01 12.89 -15.34
N GLN A 161 -16.69 11.77 -15.60
CA GLN A 161 -17.26 10.94 -14.54
C GLN A 161 -16.16 10.35 -13.66
N ALA A 162 -15.11 9.76 -14.24
CA ALA A 162 -13.97 9.24 -13.50
C ALA A 162 -13.33 10.33 -12.62
N ARG A 163 -13.14 11.54 -13.15
CA ARG A 163 -12.66 12.69 -12.36
C ARG A 163 -13.53 12.98 -11.13
N ARG A 164 -14.85 12.85 -11.23
CA ARG A 164 -15.78 13.07 -10.10
C ARG A 164 -15.73 11.93 -9.10
N ASP A 165 -15.49 10.71 -9.57
CA ASP A 165 -15.29 9.53 -8.74
C ASP A 165 -14.04 9.73 -7.88
N GLU A 166 -12.96 10.23 -8.47
CA GLU A 166 -11.71 10.48 -7.75
C GLU A 166 -11.82 11.56 -6.67
N VAL A 167 -12.66 12.57 -6.89
CA VAL A 167 -12.99 13.53 -5.83
C VAL A 167 -13.66 12.83 -4.65
N ARG A 168 -14.53 11.85 -4.89
CA ARG A 168 -15.17 11.05 -3.83
C ARG A 168 -14.19 10.07 -3.19
N HIS A 169 -13.33 9.43 -3.98
CA HIS A 169 -12.31 8.50 -3.51
C HIS A 169 -11.35 9.22 -2.58
N ALA A 170 -10.76 10.35 -3.00
CA ALA A 170 -9.87 11.18 -2.20
C ALA A 170 -10.49 11.62 -0.88
N ARG A 171 -11.78 12.00 -0.88
CA ARG A 171 -12.50 12.35 0.36
C ARG A 171 -12.69 11.15 1.28
N THR A 172 -12.97 9.99 0.70
CA THR A 172 -13.23 8.74 1.43
C THR A 172 -11.95 8.22 2.08
N THR A 173 -10.87 8.10 1.32
CA THR A 173 -9.56 7.69 1.81
C THR A 173 -8.99 8.72 2.77
N ALA A 174 -9.18 10.03 2.56
CA ALA A 174 -8.76 11.05 3.53
C ALA A 174 -9.54 11.01 4.85
N ARG A 175 -10.80 10.55 4.83
CA ARG A 175 -11.56 10.30 6.07
C ARG A 175 -10.99 9.08 6.80
N LEU A 176 -10.69 8.00 6.10
CA LEU A 176 -10.05 6.81 6.68
C LEU A 176 -8.68 7.14 7.27
N ALA A 177 -7.85 7.90 6.54
CA ALA A 177 -6.55 8.38 7.01
C ALA A 177 -6.67 9.11 8.36
N ARG A 178 -7.58 10.08 8.46
CA ARG A 178 -7.84 10.83 9.69
C ARG A 178 -8.37 9.96 10.82
N ARG A 179 -9.26 9.00 10.52
CA ARG A 179 -9.79 8.05 11.50
C ARG A 179 -8.67 7.20 12.11
N PHE A 180 -7.66 6.87 11.31
CA PHE A 180 -6.48 6.13 11.75
C PHE A 180 -5.29 7.03 12.14
N GLY A 181 -5.56 8.30 12.48
CA GLY A 181 -4.59 9.20 13.10
C GLY A 181 -3.61 9.90 12.15
N ALA A 182 -3.79 9.79 10.83
CA ALA A 182 -2.91 10.42 9.86
C ALA A 182 -3.52 11.66 9.19
N SER A 183 -2.64 12.59 8.82
CA SER A 183 -2.97 13.75 7.98
C SER A 183 -2.62 13.49 6.52
N VAL A 184 -3.44 13.98 5.58
CA VAL A 184 -3.19 13.83 4.15
C VAL A 184 -2.42 15.04 3.61
N ALA A 185 -1.30 14.78 2.95
CA ALA A 185 -0.56 15.82 2.23
C ALA A 185 -1.32 16.24 0.95
N ARG A 186 -1.39 17.54 0.70
CA ARG A 186 -2.05 18.08 -0.49
C ARG A 186 -1.32 17.63 -1.77
N ALA A 187 -2.04 17.03 -2.71
CA ALA A 187 -1.53 16.75 -4.05
C ALA A 187 -1.18 18.05 -4.78
N ARG A 188 0.03 18.11 -5.34
CA ARG A 188 0.51 19.20 -6.17
C ARG A 188 1.05 18.60 -7.46
N VAL A 189 0.54 19.11 -8.58
CA VAL A 189 0.96 18.68 -9.91
C VAL A 189 1.48 19.90 -10.63
N ARG A 190 2.71 19.82 -11.14
CA ARG A 190 3.31 20.93 -11.88
C ARG A 190 2.54 21.15 -13.18
N PRO A 191 2.45 22.42 -13.64
CA PRO A 191 1.98 22.70 -14.99
C PRO A 191 2.83 21.94 -16.01
N ARG A 192 2.18 21.42 -17.06
CA ARG A 192 2.82 20.62 -18.10
C ARG A 192 2.76 21.33 -19.46
N ALA A 193 3.71 21.01 -20.32
CA ALA A 193 3.64 21.34 -21.73
C ALA A 193 2.62 20.43 -22.45
N PRO A 194 2.11 20.84 -23.62
CA PRO A 194 1.37 19.95 -24.51
C PRO A 194 2.19 18.70 -24.83
N ARG A 195 1.52 17.54 -24.90
CA ARG A 195 2.15 16.24 -25.15
C ARG A 195 1.68 15.65 -26.46
N SER A 196 2.51 14.80 -27.05
CA SER A 196 2.16 13.99 -28.22
C SER A 196 1.13 12.91 -27.88
N ILE A 197 0.42 12.42 -28.90
CA ILE A 197 -0.52 11.28 -28.76
C ILE A 197 0.21 10.04 -28.23
N LEU A 198 1.46 9.81 -28.67
CA LEU A 198 2.30 8.73 -28.18
C LEU A 198 2.55 8.85 -26.67
N GLU A 199 2.95 10.02 -26.16
CA GLU A 199 3.17 10.24 -24.72
C GLU A 199 1.89 10.00 -23.90
N MET A 200 0.73 10.41 -24.42
CA MET A 200 -0.56 10.13 -23.78
C MET A 200 -0.89 8.63 -23.74
N ALA A 201 -0.63 7.92 -24.84
CA ALA A 201 -0.84 6.49 -24.95
C ALA A 201 0.09 5.69 -24.02
N LEU A 202 1.36 6.10 -23.90
CA LEU A 202 2.34 5.50 -22.98
C LEU A 202 1.91 5.65 -21.52
N GLU A 203 1.45 6.84 -21.12
CA GLU A 203 0.91 7.07 -19.77
C GLU A 203 -0.36 6.23 -19.56
N ASN A 204 -1.25 6.17 -20.55
CA ASN A 204 -2.47 5.36 -20.47
C ASN A 204 -2.18 3.87 -20.32
N ALA A 205 -1.21 3.33 -21.05
CA ALA A 205 -0.82 1.93 -20.93
C ALA A 205 -0.26 1.59 -19.54
N THR A 206 0.46 2.53 -18.91
CA THR A 206 1.09 2.33 -17.60
C THR A 206 0.12 2.57 -16.45
N GLU A 207 -0.42 3.77 -16.36
CA GLU A 207 -1.23 4.19 -15.21
C GLU A 207 -2.69 3.78 -15.37
N GLY A 208 -3.22 3.81 -16.60
CA GLY A 208 -4.59 3.41 -16.91
C GLY A 208 -4.76 1.89 -16.98
N CYS A 209 -4.20 1.28 -18.03
CA CYS A 209 -4.41 -0.15 -18.32
C CYS A 209 -3.82 -1.06 -17.24
N VAL A 210 -2.65 -0.76 -16.69
CA VAL A 210 -2.05 -1.58 -15.63
C VAL A 210 -2.49 -1.09 -14.24
N GLY A 211 -2.35 0.21 -13.97
CA GLY A 211 -2.67 0.81 -12.67
C GLY A 211 -4.13 0.63 -12.27
N GLU A 212 -5.08 1.21 -13.02
CA GLU A 212 -6.51 1.18 -12.67
C GLU A 212 -7.07 -0.24 -12.65
N THR A 213 -6.65 -1.08 -13.61
CA THR A 213 -7.09 -2.48 -13.64
C THR A 213 -6.65 -3.22 -12.37
N TYR A 214 -5.37 -3.14 -12.00
CA TYR A 214 -4.93 -3.81 -10.78
C TYR A 214 -5.52 -3.15 -9.53
N GLY A 215 -5.74 -1.84 -9.56
CA GLY A 215 -6.43 -1.09 -8.52
C GLY A 215 -7.84 -1.60 -8.24
N ALA A 216 -8.63 -1.83 -9.29
CA ALA A 216 -9.96 -2.41 -9.19
C ALA A 216 -9.94 -3.80 -8.54
N VAL A 217 -8.95 -4.63 -8.87
CA VAL A 217 -8.78 -5.98 -8.31
C VAL A 217 -8.40 -5.92 -6.83
N VAL A 218 -7.46 -5.06 -6.46
CA VAL A 218 -7.07 -4.87 -5.05
C VAL A 218 -8.23 -4.30 -4.24
N ALA A 219 -8.93 -3.28 -4.74
CA ALA A 219 -10.10 -2.71 -4.06
C ALA A 219 -11.21 -3.76 -3.86
N SER A 220 -11.43 -4.62 -4.86
CA SER A 220 -12.37 -5.75 -4.76
C SER A 220 -11.95 -6.76 -3.69
N TYR A 221 -10.66 -7.10 -3.63
CA TYR A 221 -10.11 -7.98 -2.60
C TYR A 221 -10.27 -7.36 -1.20
N GLN A 222 -9.95 -6.07 -1.05
CA GLN A 222 -10.11 -5.36 0.22
C GLN A 222 -11.57 -5.28 0.67
N ALA A 223 -12.51 -5.07 -0.27
CA ALA A 223 -13.94 -5.07 0.01
C ALA A 223 -14.44 -6.39 0.61
N LEU A 224 -13.83 -7.52 0.21
CA LEU A 224 -14.17 -8.86 0.69
C LEU A 224 -13.45 -9.25 1.98
N THR A 225 -12.22 -8.79 2.17
CA THR A 225 -11.30 -9.37 3.18
C THR A 225 -10.94 -8.45 4.33
N ALA A 226 -11.11 -7.13 4.20
CA ALA A 226 -10.79 -6.21 5.29
C ALA A 226 -11.63 -6.54 6.52
N GLU A 227 -11.05 -6.59 7.72
CA GLU A 227 -11.77 -6.83 8.98
C GLU A 227 -12.54 -5.58 9.45
N ASP A 228 -12.06 -4.39 9.09
CA ASP A 228 -12.74 -3.13 9.39
C ASP A 228 -13.95 -2.90 8.46
N ALA A 229 -15.13 -2.74 9.04
CA ALA A 229 -16.39 -2.61 8.30
C ALA A 229 -16.48 -1.32 7.47
N GLU A 230 -15.92 -0.21 7.96
CA GLU A 230 -15.92 1.05 7.22
C GLU A 230 -14.97 0.98 6.03
N VAL A 231 -13.83 0.30 6.19
CA VAL A 231 -12.89 0.04 5.08
C VAL A 231 -13.57 -0.83 4.03
N ARG A 232 -14.19 -1.96 4.39
CA ARG A 232 -14.91 -2.81 3.42
C ARG A 232 -15.95 -2.02 2.62
N ALA A 233 -16.78 -1.24 3.31
CA ALA A 233 -17.83 -0.45 2.67
C ALA A 233 -17.28 0.70 1.80
N ALA A 234 -16.10 1.24 2.13
CA ALA A 234 -15.41 2.21 1.28
C ALA A 234 -14.86 1.53 0.02
N MET A 235 -14.11 0.44 0.20
CA MET A 235 -13.45 -0.28 -0.89
C MET A 235 -14.45 -0.94 -1.84
N LEU A 236 -15.63 -1.37 -1.37
CA LEU A 236 -16.68 -1.89 -2.25
C LEU A 236 -17.14 -0.86 -3.30
N ARG A 237 -17.30 0.40 -2.88
CA ARG A 237 -17.72 1.49 -3.78
C ARG A 237 -16.59 1.88 -4.72
N ILE A 238 -15.38 2.01 -4.18
CA ILE A 238 -14.19 2.31 -4.99
C ILE A 238 -14.00 1.22 -6.03
N ALA A 239 -14.06 -0.07 -5.68
CA ALA A 239 -13.92 -1.17 -6.61
C ALA A 239 -14.89 -1.11 -7.81
N GLN A 240 -16.13 -0.68 -7.59
CA GLN A 240 -17.13 -0.51 -8.64
C GLN A 240 -16.75 0.62 -9.60
N ASP A 241 -16.34 1.77 -9.05
CA ASP A 241 -15.90 2.93 -9.82
C ASP A 241 -14.59 2.60 -10.59
N GLU A 242 -13.61 1.99 -9.92
CA GLU A 242 -12.32 1.59 -10.51
C GLU A 242 -12.46 0.57 -11.64
N THR A 243 -13.46 -0.30 -11.59
CA THR A 243 -13.75 -1.23 -12.70
C THR A 243 -14.14 -0.46 -13.97
N ALA A 244 -14.90 0.63 -13.82
CA ALA A 244 -15.26 1.49 -14.93
C ALA A 244 -14.06 2.30 -15.45
N HIS A 245 -13.13 2.69 -14.56
CA HIS A 245 -11.91 3.42 -14.91
C HIS A 245 -10.92 2.52 -15.66
N ALA A 246 -10.79 1.26 -15.23
CA ALA A 246 -10.04 0.25 -15.95
C ALA A 246 -10.58 0.05 -17.37
N GLN A 247 -11.90 -0.18 -17.52
CA GLN A 247 -12.52 -0.30 -18.84
C GLN A 247 -12.31 0.95 -19.70
N LEU A 248 -12.44 2.15 -19.12
CA LEU A 248 -12.16 3.41 -19.82
C LEU A 248 -10.72 3.46 -20.35
N SER A 249 -9.76 2.99 -19.56
CA SER A 249 -8.35 2.97 -19.97
C SER A 249 -8.10 2.05 -21.17
N TRP A 250 -8.79 0.90 -21.24
CA TRP A 250 -8.72 0.01 -22.40
C TRP A 250 -9.39 0.60 -23.65
N ASP A 251 -10.53 1.28 -23.48
CA ASP A 251 -11.20 1.95 -24.60
C ASP A 251 -10.35 3.13 -25.14
N LEU A 252 -9.64 3.83 -24.25
CA LEU A 252 -8.67 4.86 -24.63
C LEU A 252 -7.48 4.28 -25.38
N LEU A 253 -6.99 3.10 -24.99
CA LEU A 253 -5.93 2.41 -25.72
C LEU A 253 -6.34 2.12 -27.16
N ALA A 254 -7.57 1.63 -27.38
CA ALA A 254 -8.12 1.42 -28.71
C ALA A 254 -8.24 2.73 -29.50
N PHE A 255 -8.73 3.81 -28.87
CA PHE A 255 -8.81 5.13 -29.47
C PHE A 255 -7.45 5.68 -29.92
N TYR A 256 -6.40 5.50 -29.11
CA TYR A 256 -5.04 5.90 -29.47
C TYR A 256 -4.47 5.05 -30.60
N ALA A 257 -4.70 3.74 -30.58
CA ALA A 257 -4.15 2.82 -31.59
C ALA A 257 -4.58 3.18 -33.03
N GLU A 258 -5.77 3.75 -33.23
CA GLU A 258 -6.24 4.25 -34.54
C GLU A 258 -5.42 5.45 -35.08
N ARG A 259 -4.62 6.10 -34.22
CA ARG A 259 -3.90 7.35 -34.49
C ARG A 259 -2.39 7.20 -34.38
N LEU A 260 -1.91 6.01 -34.06
CA LEU A 260 -0.49 5.68 -33.88
C LEU A 260 0.02 4.84 -35.05
N THR A 261 1.32 4.93 -35.34
CA THR A 261 1.96 4.00 -36.27
C THR A 261 2.12 2.60 -35.67
N PRO A 262 2.37 1.56 -36.47
CA PRO A 262 2.66 0.22 -35.93
C PRO A 262 3.84 0.20 -34.95
N GLU A 263 4.87 1.01 -35.19
CA GLU A 263 6.04 1.13 -34.31
C GLU A 263 5.68 1.78 -32.97
N GLU A 264 4.87 2.83 -33.00
CA GLU A 264 4.35 3.50 -31.80
C GLU A 264 3.44 2.58 -30.98
N CYS A 265 2.56 1.81 -31.63
CA CYS A 265 1.77 0.78 -30.98
C CYS A 265 2.64 -0.28 -30.29
N ALA A 266 3.72 -0.71 -30.94
CA ALA A 266 4.68 -1.64 -30.34
C ALA A 266 5.40 -1.02 -29.13
N GLU A 267 5.68 0.28 -29.15
CA GLU A 267 6.27 0.99 -28.01
C GLU A 267 5.32 1.06 -26.82
N VAL A 268 4.03 1.34 -27.07
CA VAL A 268 2.97 1.36 -26.06
C VAL A 268 2.80 -0.02 -25.41
N GLU A 269 2.79 -1.08 -26.21
CA GLU A 269 2.73 -2.45 -25.70
C GLU A 269 3.98 -2.79 -24.85
N ALA A 270 5.17 -2.40 -25.31
CA ALA A 270 6.39 -2.58 -24.54
C ALA A 270 6.36 -1.80 -23.21
N ALA A 271 5.76 -0.62 -23.18
CA ALA A 271 5.56 0.14 -21.94
C ALA A 271 4.63 -0.59 -20.96
N ARG A 272 3.52 -1.17 -21.45
CA ARG A 272 2.60 -1.98 -20.65
C ARG A 272 3.30 -3.20 -20.02
N VAL A 273 4.11 -3.91 -20.80
CA VAL A 273 4.90 -5.07 -20.32
C VAL A 273 5.89 -4.63 -19.23
N ARG A 274 6.60 -3.50 -19.42
CA ARG A 274 7.50 -2.96 -18.40
C ARG A 274 6.76 -2.56 -17.12
N ALA A 275 5.59 -1.93 -17.25
CA ALA A 275 4.74 -1.54 -16.13
C ALA A 275 4.28 -2.76 -15.31
N LEU A 276 3.84 -3.82 -15.97
CA LEU A 276 3.48 -5.10 -15.31
C LEU A 276 4.66 -5.73 -14.58
N ALA A 277 5.84 -5.74 -15.19
CA ALA A 277 7.05 -6.27 -14.54
C ALA A 277 7.45 -5.45 -13.30
N SER A 278 7.37 -4.11 -13.39
CA SER A 278 7.60 -3.22 -12.26
C SER A 278 6.60 -3.46 -11.14
N LEU A 279 5.30 -3.54 -11.49
CA LEU A 279 4.24 -3.81 -10.52
C LEU A 279 4.46 -5.15 -9.82
N ARG A 280 4.79 -6.22 -10.56
CA ARG A 280 5.10 -7.53 -9.96
C ARG A 280 6.24 -7.44 -8.93
N HIS A 281 7.27 -6.67 -9.24
CA HIS A 281 8.38 -6.45 -8.31
C HIS A 281 7.92 -5.75 -7.03
N ASP A 282 7.10 -4.70 -7.16
CA ASP A 282 6.56 -3.96 -6.01
C ASP A 282 5.63 -4.84 -5.15
N LEU A 283 4.85 -5.73 -5.77
CA LEU A 283 3.95 -6.66 -5.06
C LEU A 283 4.67 -7.80 -4.34
N ALA A 284 5.97 -7.99 -4.55
CA ALA A 284 6.77 -8.95 -3.80
C ALA A 284 6.97 -8.53 -2.33
N VAL A 285 6.64 -7.28 -2.00
CA VAL A 285 6.80 -6.72 -0.67
C VAL A 285 5.60 -7.09 0.21
N GLU A 286 5.85 -7.79 1.32
CA GLU A 286 4.80 -8.24 2.22
C GLU A 286 4.19 -7.06 3.00
N PRO A 287 2.85 -6.87 2.95
CA PRO A 287 2.21 -5.85 3.78
C PRO A 287 2.23 -6.25 5.26
N THR A 288 2.24 -5.25 6.14
CA THR A 288 2.17 -5.50 7.59
C THR A 288 0.88 -6.22 7.96
N LEU A 289 0.89 -6.98 9.06
CA LEU A 289 -0.31 -7.68 9.53
C LEU A 289 -1.48 -6.73 9.81
N ALA A 290 -1.21 -5.52 10.30
CA ALA A 290 -2.22 -4.51 10.53
C ALA A 290 -2.90 -4.07 9.22
N LEU A 291 -2.13 -3.89 8.14
CA LEU A 291 -2.69 -3.57 6.82
C LEU A 291 -3.45 -4.77 6.21
N ARG A 292 -2.94 -5.99 6.40
CA ARG A 292 -3.63 -7.21 5.93
C ARG A 292 -4.96 -7.40 6.62
N ALA A 293 -5.01 -7.25 7.95
CA ALA A 293 -6.22 -7.43 8.74
C ALA A 293 -7.19 -6.26 8.52
N ALA A 294 -6.79 -5.03 8.88
CA ALA A 294 -7.71 -3.90 8.91
C ALA A 294 -7.97 -3.28 7.52
N ALA A 295 -6.96 -3.22 6.65
CA ALA A 295 -7.13 -2.68 5.29
C ALA A 295 -7.52 -3.76 4.27
N GLY A 296 -7.45 -5.05 4.63
CA GLY A 296 -7.71 -6.15 3.70
C GLY A 296 -6.66 -6.27 2.60
N LEU A 297 -5.42 -5.82 2.80
CA LEU A 297 -4.41 -5.95 1.75
C LEU A 297 -4.04 -7.43 1.53
N PRO A 298 -3.93 -7.88 0.26
CA PRO A 298 -3.53 -9.24 -0.04
C PRO A 298 -2.08 -9.48 0.41
N PRO A 299 -1.76 -10.65 1.00
CA PRO A 299 -0.37 -11.10 1.15
C PRO A 299 0.36 -11.08 -0.20
N ALA A 300 1.68 -10.90 -0.22
CA ALA A 300 2.45 -10.72 -1.47
C ALA A 300 2.19 -11.84 -2.49
N ALA A 301 2.15 -13.09 -2.03
CA ALA A 301 1.87 -14.24 -2.90
C ALA A 301 0.44 -14.21 -3.50
N VAL A 302 -0.55 -13.69 -2.77
CA VAL A 302 -1.91 -13.50 -3.29
C VAL A 302 -1.93 -12.32 -4.27
N ALA A 303 -1.26 -11.22 -3.91
CA ALA A 303 -1.17 -10.02 -4.73
C ALA A 303 -0.59 -10.30 -6.12
N GLN A 304 0.47 -11.13 -6.19
CA GLN A 304 1.07 -11.57 -7.44
C GLN A 304 0.17 -12.51 -8.24
N ARG A 305 -0.54 -13.45 -7.60
CA ARG A 305 -1.52 -14.30 -8.30
C ARG A 305 -2.68 -13.51 -8.88
N LEU A 306 -3.19 -12.53 -8.13
CA LEU A 306 -4.22 -11.63 -8.63
C LEU A 306 -3.73 -10.86 -9.86
N LEU A 307 -2.47 -10.41 -9.86
CA LEU A 307 -1.87 -9.78 -11.05
C LEU A 307 -1.78 -10.75 -12.24
N ASP A 308 -1.37 -12.00 -12.00
CA ASP A 308 -1.26 -13.04 -13.03
C ASP A 308 -2.60 -13.34 -13.70
N GLU A 309 -3.64 -13.56 -12.89
CA GLU A 309 -4.99 -13.85 -13.37
C GLU A 309 -5.57 -12.66 -14.16
N THR A 310 -5.37 -11.45 -13.65
CA THR A 310 -5.84 -10.22 -14.31
C THR A 310 -5.14 -10.01 -15.66
N HIS A 311 -3.82 -10.22 -15.72
CA HIS A 311 -3.07 -10.10 -16.97
C HIS A 311 -3.51 -11.14 -18.00
N ALA A 312 -3.75 -12.39 -17.57
CA ALA A 312 -4.23 -13.45 -18.46
C ALA A 312 -5.61 -13.13 -19.07
N LEU A 313 -6.51 -12.51 -18.29
CA LEU A 313 -7.83 -12.11 -18.77
C LEU A 313 -7.79 -10.94 -19.77
N LEU A 314 -6.80 -10.05 -19.66
CA LEU A 314 -6.68 -8.86 -20.52
C LEU A 314 -5.77 -9.06 -21.72
N ALA A 315 -4.98 -10.14 -21.73
CA ALA A 315 -4.18 -10.56 -22.88
C ALA A 315 -4.91 -11.55 -23.81
N ALA A 316 -6.11 -11.99 -23.43
CA ALA A 316 -6.99 -12.88 -24.19
C ALA A 316 -7.97 -12.10 -25.06
#